data_AF-A0A535UMM5-F1
#
_entry.id   AF-A0A535UMM5-F1
#
_cell.length_a   1.000
_cell.length_b   1.000
_cell.length_c   1.000
_cell.angle_alpha   90.00
_cell.angle_beta   90.00
_cell.angle_gamma   90.00
#
_symmetry.space_group_name_H-M   'P 1'
#
loop_
_entity.id
_entity.type
_entity.pdbx_description
1 polymer ?
#
loop_
_entity_poly.entity_id
_entity_poly.type
_entity_poly.pdbx_seq_one_letter_code
_entity_poly.pdbx_strand_id
1 'polypeptide(L)'
;MNELAGQSLGGYKLDEEIGRGSMGMVYRGRQIALGREVAIKVLSQALAKDASYVARFIREAQIIAGLNHPNIVQIFDAGQQNGLLYFVMEYVQGPTIASLLQLDGTIPQYLAAEYGAQIADALDSAYRERNVIHRDIKPENLMLDRWGKIKVMDFGLARAMGLQKITVARTLVGSIYYASPEQVWGYTLDNRSDIYALGVVLYEMVSGHRPFAGRSLPELTQAIVNSPVRPPGSYTPELSAELEQIILVAMARDRNERYEQAMLLSRDLRALNLKPETQLSKTVIKPPVNANGQQIARGKTTIQPPKRTGPLETLPQTNTEQQQRVQNPRKHKTANQRPLWQKIFKSPR
;
A
#
# COMPACT_ATOMS: atom_id res chain seq x y z
N MET A 1 2.45 -17.24 26.33
CA MET A 1 1.76 -18.52 26.11
C MET A 1 0.65 -18.29 25.10
N ASN A 2 0.59 -19.14 24.08
CA ASN A 2 -0.28 -19.01 22.91
C ASN A 2 -1.64 -19.64 23.23
N GLU A 3 -2.43 -19.00 24.12
CA GLU A 3 -3.55 -19.63 24.85
C GLU A 3 -4.64 -20.27 23.97
N LEU A 4 -4.83 -19.80 22.74
CA LEU A 4 -5.90 -20.27 21.84
C LEU A 4 -5.40 -21.07 20.64
N ALA A 5 -4.09 -21.20 20.44
CA ALA A 5 -3.57 -22.01 19.33
C ALA A 5 -3.95 -23.50 19.51
N GLY A 6 -4.33 -24.14 18.41
CA GLY A 6 -4.87 -25.49 18.38
C GLY A 6 -6.37 -25.60 18.68
N GLN A 7 -7.01 -24.53 19.19
CA GLN A 7 -8.44 -24.52 19.46
C GLN A 7 -9.26 -24.22 18.19
N SER A 8 -10.58 -24.45 18.28
CA SER A 8 -11.53 -24.10 17.23
C SER A 8 -12.50 -23.01 17.70
N LEU A 9 -12.79 -22.07 16.82
CA LEU A 9 -13.68 -20.94 17.04
C LEU A 9 -14.48 -20.71 15.77
N GLY A 10 -15.81 -20.80 15.82
CA GLY A 10 -16.69 -20.47 14.70
C GLY A 10 -16.59 -21.38 13.47
N GLY A 11 -16.10 -22.62 13.60
CA GLY A 11 -15.79 -23.46 12.45
C GLY A 11 -14.42 -23.18 11.82
N TYR A 12 -13.57 -22.42 12.51
CA TYR A 12 -12.19 -22.15 12.14
C TYR A 12 -11.24 -22.74 13.18
N LYS A 13 -10.14 -23.32 12.73
CA LYS A 13 -9.04 -23.77 13.59
C LYS A 13 -7.99 -22.67 13.68
N LEU A 14 -7.55 -22.33 14.88
CA LEU A 14 -6.48 -21.38 15.13
C LEU A 14 -5.16 -22.16 15.14
N ASP A 15 -4.24 -21.82 14.23
CA ASP A 15 -2.99 -22.57 14.07
C ASP A 15 -1.84 -21.90 14.85
N GLU A 16 -1.53 -20.64 14.54
CA GLU A 16 -0.43 -19.89 15.18
C GLU A 16 -0.79 -18.42 15.37
N GLU A 17 -0.22 -17.78 16.41
CA GLU A 17 -0.37 -16.33 16.63
C GLU A 17 0.58 -15.60 15.67
N ILE A 18 0.04 -14.73 14.83
CA ILE A 18 0.78 -13.94 13.83
C ILE A 18 0.86 -12.46 14.17
N GLY A 19 0.12 -12.01 15.19
CA GLY A 19 0.16 -10.63 15.62
C GLY A 19 -0.58 -10.42 16.93
N ARG A 20 -0.17 -9.38 17.65
CA ARG A 20 -0.81 -8.95 18.90
C ARG A 20 -0.89 -7.43 18.92
N GLY A 21 -2.08 -6.91 19.17
CA GLY A 21 -2.31 -5.48 19.33
C GLY A 21 -3.02 -5.18 20.64
N SER A 22 -3.31 -3.91 20.87
CA SER A 22 -4.08 -3.43 22.03
C SER A 22 -5.47 -4.05 22.15
N MET A 23 -6.06 -4.45 21.02
CA MET A 23 -7.45 -4.86 20.92
C MET A 23 -7.63 -6.37 21.00
N GLY A 24 -6.54 -7.13 20.83
CA GLY A 24 -6.63 -8.57 20.73
C GLY A 24 -5.42 -9.22 20.05
N MET A 25 -5.59 -10.49 19.73
CA MET A 25 -4.59 -11.34 19.08
C MET A 25 -5.07 -11.70 17.68
N VAL A 26 -4.16 -11.80 16.73
CA VAL A 26 -4.43 -12.26 15.37
C VAL A 26 -3.77 -13.61 15.20
N TYR A 27 -4.56 -14.59 14.78
CA TYR A 27 -4.13 -15.94 14.49
C TYR A 27 -4.16 -16.18 12.99
N ARG A 28 -3.15 -16.88 12.47
CA ARG A 28 -3.30 -17.63 11.23
C ARG A 28 -4.11 -18.88 11.56
N GLY A 29 -5.02 -19.24 10.68
CA GLY A 29 -5.86 -20.40 10.88
C GLY A 29 -6.45 -20.93 9.58
N ARG A 30 -7.38 -21.87 9.75
CA ARG A 30 -8.04 -22.54 8.63
C ARG A 30 -9.53 -22.66 8.85
N GLN A 31 -10.31 -22.28 7.85
CA GLN A 31 -11.73 -22.62 7.79
C GLN A 31 -11.88 -24.13 7.57
N ILE A 32 -12.48 -24.82 8.53
CA ILE A 32 -12.52 -26.28 8.56
C ILE A 32 -13.31 -26.83 7.36
N ALA A 33 -14.44 -26.21 7.02
CA ALA A 33 -15.34 -26.67 5.97
C ALA A 33 -14.74 -26.64 4.56
N LEU A 34 -13.88 -25.66 4.26
CA LEU A 34 -13.32 -25.45 2.91
C LEU A 34 -11.80 -25.68 2.84
N GLY A 35 -11.14 -25.89 3.98
CA GLY A 35 -9.68 -25.93 4.05
C GLY A 35 -9.00 -24.59 3.73
N ARG A 36 -9.76 -23.49 3.64
CA ARG A 36 -9.26 -22.16 3.28
C ARG A 36 -8.45 -21.55 4.42
N GLU A 37 -7.28 -21.03 4.09
CA GLU A 37 -6.44 -20.28 5.03
C GLU A 37 -7.01 -18.89 5.30
N VAL A 38 -6.99 -18.48 6.56
CA VAL A 38 -7.61 -17.23 7.05
C VAL A 38 -6.79 -16.60 8.17
N ALA A 39 -6.97 -15.29 8.36
CA ALA A 39 -6.56 -14.60 9.57
C ALA A 39 -7.78 -14.43 10.50
N ILE A 40 -7.60 -14.67 11.79
CA ILE A 40 -8.66 -14.64 12.79
C ILE A 40 -8.23 -13.68 13.90
N LYS A 41 -8.86 -12.51 13.98
CA LYS A 41 -8.60 -11.57 15.08
C LYS A 41 -9.58 -11.86 16.20
N VAL A 42 -9.04 -12.27 17.34
CA VAL A 42 -9.78 -12.53 18.58
C VAL A 42 -9.62 -11.32 19.50
N LEU A 43 -10.74 -10.66 19.82
CA LEU A 43 -10.74 -9.50 20.70
C LEU A 43 -10.61 -9.91 22.17
N SER A 44 -10.08 -9.00 22.99
CA SER A 44 -9.95 -9.26 24.43
C SER A 44 -11.31 -9.49 25.10
N GLN A 45 -11.35 -10.38 26.10
CA GLN A 45 -12.58 -10.70 26.84
C GLN A 45 -13.22 -9.49 27.52
N ALA A 46 -12.42 -8.47 27.88
CA ALA A 46 -12.94 -7.23 28.47
C ALA A 46 -13.92 -6.51 27.54
N LEU A 47 -13.64 -6.52 26.23
CA LEU A 47 -14.49 -5.89 25.21
C LEU A 47 -15.77 -6.69 24.94
N ALA A 48 -15.74 -8.01 25.14
CA ALA A 48 -16.89 -8.88 24.93
C ALA A 48 -17.97 -8.77 26.03
N LYS A 49 -17.66 -8.14 27.17
CA LYS A 49 -18.61 -7.94 28.29
C LYS A 49 -19.53 -6.74 28.11
N ASP A 50 -19.15 -5.78 27.26
CA ASP A 50 -19.98 -4.60 26.97
C ASP A 50 -20.89 -4.89 25.78
N ALA A 51 -22.17 -5.14 26.05
CA ALA A 51 -23.17 -5.42 25.03
C ALA A 51 -23.33 -4.28 23.99
N SER A 52 -23.11 -3.03 24.41
CA SER A 52 -23.17 -1.88 23.50
C SER A 52 -21.98 -1.84 22.54
N TYR A 53 -20.81 -2.27 23.01
CA TYR A 53 -19.62 -2.46 22.20
C TYR A 53 -19.81 -3.61 21.22
N VAL A 54 -20.28 -4.77 21.70
CA VAL A 54 -20.53 -5.97 20.87
C VAL A 54 -21.50 -5.64 19.72
N ALA A 55 -22.62 -4.98 20.01
CA ALA A 55 -23.59 -4.61 18.99
C ALA A 55 -23.01 -3.67 17.92
N ARG A 56 -22.18 -2.70 18.32
CA ARG A 56 -21.50 -1.78 17.41
C ARG A 56 -20.43 -2.50 16.59
N PHE A 57 -19.69 -3.41 17.23
CA PHE A 57 -18.69 -4.25 16.60
C PHE A 57 -19.29 -5.09 15.47
N ILE A 58 -20.37 -5.82 15.75
CA ILE A 58 -21.06 -6.64 14.74
C ILE A 58 -21.60 -5.78 13.60
N ARG A 59 -22.23 -4.64 13.92
CA ARG A 59 -22.78 -3.73 12.90
C ARG A 59 -21.71 -3.18 11.96
N GLU A 60 -20.55 -2.80 12.49
CA GLU A 60 -19.48 -2.22 11.68
C GLU A 60 -18.76 -3.31 10.88
N ALA A 61 -18.56 -4.51 11.45
CA ALA A 61 -18.08 -5.67 10.71
C ALA A 61 -18.97 -6.00 9.50
N GLN A 62 -20.30 -5.90 9.63
CA GLN A 62 -21.24 -6.08 8.52
C GLN A 62 -21.09 -5.02 7.42
N ILE A 63 -20.85 -3.75 7.79
CA ILE A 63 -20.61 -2.67 6.82
C ILE A 63 -19.32 -2.95 6.04
N ILE A 64 -18.25 -3.31 6.74
CA ILE A 64 -16.93 -3.56 6.16
C ILE A 64 -16.91 -4.85 5.34
N ALA A 65 -17.63 -5.90 5.76
CA ALA A 65 -17.75 -7.15 5.00
C ALA A 65 -18.37 -6.96 3.62
N GLY A 66 -19.16 -5.89 3.43
CA GLY A 66 -19.68 -5.52 2.12
C GLY A 66 -18.68 -4.82 1.20
N LEU A 67 -17.52 -4.41 1.68
CA LEU A 67 -16.45 -3.85 0.85
C LEU A 67 -15.77 -4.98 0.10
N ASN A 68 -15.78 -4.91 -1.23
CA ASN A 68 -15.10 -5.87 -2.09
C ASN A 68 -14.21 -5.12 -3.07
N HIS A 69 -12.93 -5.01 -2.74
CA HIS A 69 -11.94 -4.29 -3.54
C HIS A 69 -10.62 -5.07 -3.50
N PRO A 70 -9.88 -5.19 -4.62
CA PRO A 70 -8.63 -5.96 -4.67
C PRO A 70 -7.59 -5.49 -3.64
N ASN A 71 -7.56 -4.20 -3.31
CA ASN A 71 -6.62 -3.62 -2.35
C ASN A 71 -7.17 -3.49 -0.92
N ILE A 72 -8.31 -4.07 -0.60
CA ILE A 72 -8.86 -4.13 0.78
C ILE A 72 -8.80 -5.58 1.25
N VAL A 73 -8.39 -5.80 2.51
CA VAL A 73 -8.49 -7.11 3.14
C VAL A 73 -9.95 -7.48 3.33
N GLN A 74 -10.38 -8.57 2.70
CA GLN A 74 -11.77 -9.01 2.76
C GLN A 74 -12.08 -9.57 4.15
N ILE A 75 -13.18 -9.11 4.76
CA ILE A 75 -13.77 -9.76 5.92
C ILE A 75 -14.72 -10.86 5.43
N PHE A 76 -14.52 -12.08 5.93
CA PHE A 76 -15.33 -13.24 5.60
C PHE A 76 -16.44 -13.49 6.62
N ASP A 77 -16.16 -13.24 7.90
CA ASP A 77 -17.06 -13.64 8.98
C ASP A 77 -16.81 -12.82 10.26
N ALA A 78 -17.80 -12.76 11.14
CA ALA A 78 -17.68 -12.20 12.47
C ALA A 78 -18.65 -12.90 13.42
N GLY A 79 -18.21 -13.17 14.65
CA GLY A 79 -19.03 -13.92 15.60
C GLY A 79 -18.60 -13.80 17.04
N GLN A 80 -19.34 -14.51 17.89
CA GLN A 80 -19.06 -14.65 19.32
C GLN A 80 -19.16 -16.12 19.70
N GLN A 81 -18.16 -16.63 20.41
CA GLN A 81 -18.19 -17.98 20.98
C GLN A 81 -17.36 -18.01 22.25
N ASN A 82 -17.85 -18.71 23.28
CA ASN A 82 -17.17 -18.84 24.59
C ASN A 82 -16.79 -17.49 25.23
N GLY A 83 -17.63 -16.45 25.02
CA GLY A 83 -17.34 -15.10 25.52
C GLY A 83 -16.22 -14.36 24.77
N LEU A 84 -15.74 -14.90 23.65
CA LEU A 84 -14.76 -14.25 22.77
C LEU A 84 -15.46 -13.71 21.53
N LEU A 85 -15.19 -12.44 21.21
CA LEU A 85 -15.53 -11.87 19.91
C LEU A 85 -14.40 -12.15 18.93
N TYR A 86 -14.76 -12.51 17.71
CA TYR A 86 -13.78 -12.71 16.65
C TYR A 86 -14.30 -12.21 15.31
N PHE A 87 -13.37 -11.93 14.41
CA PHE A 87 -13.66 -11.81 13.00
C PHE A 87 -12.60 -12.54 12.18
N VAL A 88 -13.05 -13.03 11.03
CA VAL A 88 -12.27 -13.82 10.10
C VAL A 88 -12.10 -13.02 8.83
N MET A 89 -10.87 -12.94 8.37
CA MET A 89 -10.48 -12.13 7.22
C MET A 89 -9.49 -12.87 6.32
N GLU A 90 -9.29 -12.32 5.13
CA GLU A 90 -8.25 -12.74 4.20
C GLU A 90 -6.89 -12.80 4.92
N TYR A 91 -6.20 -13.94 4.79
CA TYR A 91 -4.82 -14.06 5.22
C TYR A 91 -3.91 -13.49 4.13
N VAL A 92 -3.33 -12.32 4.37
CA VAL A 92 -2.38 -11.68 3.46
C VAL A 92 -0.98 -12.17 3.78
N GLN A 93 -0.37 -12.85 2.80
CA GLN A 93 1.00 -13.34 2.93
C GLN A 93 1.99 -12.32 2.34
N GLY A 94 2.65 -11.57 3.22
CA GLY A 94 3.75 -10.68 2.86
C GLY A 94 4.06 -9.64 3.96
N PRO A 95 5.07 -8.78 3.75
CA PRO A 95 5.47 -7.79 4.74
C PRO A 95 4.49 -6.62 4.81
N THR A 96 4.48 -5.93 5.95
CA THR A 96 3.86 -4.59 6.05
C THR A 96 4.80 -3.53 5.47
N ILE A 97 4.29 -2.37 5.08
CA ILE A 97 5.11 -1.19 4.73
C ILE A 97 6.01 -0.81 5.91
N ALA A 98 5.54 -0.96 7.16
CA ALA A 98 6.37 -0.75 8.34
C ALA A 98 7.60 -1.67 8.37
N SER A 99 7.40 -2.95 8.05
CA SER A 99 8.50 -3.93 7.98
C SER A 99 9.50 -3.60 6.88
N LEU A 100 9.04 -3.10 5.73
CA LEU A 100 9.94 -2.65 4.64
C LEU A 100 10.75 -1.43 5.05
N LEU A 101 10.09 -0.43 5.67
CA LEU A 101 10.76 0.76 6.19
C LEU A 101 11.79 0.42 7.27
N GLN A 102 11.51 -0.55 8.13
CA GLN A 102 12.46 -1.01 9.14
C GLN A 102 13.69 -1.68 8.51
N LEU A 103 13.53 -2.37 7.38
CA LEU A 103 14.61 -3.11 6.71
C LEU A 103 15.49 -2.19 5.85
N ASP A 104 14.86 -1.39 4.98
CA ASP A 104 15.55 -0.64 3.93
C ASP A 104 15.66 0.87 4.24
N GLY A 105 14.99 1.34 5.30
CA GLY A 105 14.93 2.74 5.70
C GLY A 105 14.03 3.61 4.81
N THR A 106 13.97 3.32 3.50
CA THR A 106 13.15 4.03 2.52
C THR A 106 12.56 3.05 1.50
N ILE A 107 11.52 3.49 0.80
CA ILE A 107 10.92 2.79 -0.33
C ILE A 107 11.20 3.62 -1.60
N PRO A 108 11.72 3.02 -2.68
CA PRO A 108 11.96 3.71 -3.94
C PRO A 108 10.73 4.49 -4.43
N GLN A 109 10.92 5.73 -4.89
CA GLN A 109 9.83 6.64 -5.27
C GLN A 109 8.83 6.05 -6.28
N TYR A 110 9.28 5.20 -7.22
CA TYR A 110 8.39 4.53 -8.16
C TYR A 110 7.46 3.50 -7.49
N LEU A 111 7.94 2.78 -6.47
CA LEU A 111 7.11 1.88 -5.66
C LEU A 111 6.22 2.68 -4.71
N ALA A 112 6.74 3.73 -4.07
CA ALA A 112 5.96 4.59 -3.19
C ALA A 112 4.75 5.19 -3.93
N ALA A 113 4.93 5.66 -5.17
CA ALA A 113 3.84 6.17 -6.00
C ALA A 113 2.82 5.08 -6.37
N GLU A 114 3.28 3.89 -6.78
CA GLU A 114 2.40 2.77 -7.14
C GLU A 114 1.61 2.24 -5.92
N TYR A 115 2.27 2.09 -4.78
CA TYR A 115 1.63 1.69 -3.52
C TYR A 115 0.64 2.75 -3.06
N GLY A 116 1.04 4.03 -3.07
CA GLY A 116 0.16 5.15 -2.75
C GLY A 116 -1.10 5.17 -3.60
N ALA A 117 -0.98 4.93 -4.91
CA ALA A 117 -2.14 4.89 -5.81
C ALA A 117 -3.10 3.73 -5.47
N GLN A 118 -2.58 2.53 -5.18
CA GLN A 118 -3.40 1.39 -4.77
C GLN A 118 -4.13 1.62 -3.43
N ILE A 119 -3.46 2.28 -2.47
CA ILE A 119 -4.09 2.66 -1.19
C ILE A 119 -5.19 3.69 -1.42
N ALA A 120 -4.90 4.71 -2.23
CA ALA A 120 -5.85 5.76 -2.56
C ALA A 120 -7.11 5.21 -3.26
N ASP A 121 -6.98 4.22 -4.16
CA ASP A 121 -8.14 3.54 -4.76
C ASP A 121 -8.99 2.80 -3.72
N ALA A 122 -8.34 2.09 -2.79
CA ALA A 122 -9.05 1.40 -1.71
C ALA A 122 -9.83 2.38 -0.81
N LEU A 123 -9.20 3.49 -0.44
CA LEU A 123 -9.82 4.55 0.35
C LEU A 123 -11.02 5.17 -0.38
N ASP A 124 -10.88 5.44 -1.68
CA ASP A 124 -11.95 6.03 -2.49
C ASP A 124 -13.15 5.09 -2.63
N SER A 125 -12.92 3.81 -2.97
CA SER A 125 -13.97 2.79 -3.09
C SER A 125 -14.73 2.62 -1.77
N ALA A 126 -14.02 2.50 -0.65
CA ALA A 126 -14.64 2.36 0.67
C ALA A 126 -15.52 3.56 1.05
N TYR A 127 -15.05 4.77 0.76
CA TYR A 127 -15.80 5.99 1.05
C TYR A 127 -17.02 6.15 0.13
N ARG A 128 -16.86 5.96 -1.19
CA ARG A 128 -17.94 6.17 -2.16
C ARG A 128 -19.04 5.14 -2.07
N GLU A 129 -18.69 3.87 -1.85
CA GLU A 129 -19.68 2.79 -1.87
C GLU A 129 -20.45 2.70 -0.56
N ARG A 130 -19.81 3.02 0.58
CA ARG A 130 -20.37 2.74 1.91
C ARG A 130 -20.14 3.85 2.94
N ASN A 131 -19.57 4.99 2.57
CA ASN A 131 -19.22 6.10 3.47
C ASN A 131 -18.33 5.63 4.65
N VAL A 132 -17.40 4.71 4.34
CA VAL A 132 -16.43 4.19 5.31
C VAL A 132 -15.15 5.01 5.22
N ILE A 133 -14.70 5.49 6.37
CA ILE A 133 -13.41 6.17 6.57
C ILE A 133 -12.57 5.22 7.41
N HIS A 134 -11.32 5.00 7.02
CA HIS A 134 -10.40 4.07 7.69
C HIS A 134 -9.98 4.59 9.07
N ARG A 135 -9.56 5.87 9.16
CA ARG A 135 -9.16 6.60 10.39
C ARG A 135 -7.84 6.18 11.06
N ASP A 136 -7.14 5.19 10.52
CA ASP A 136 -5.88 4.65 11.10
C ASP A 136 -4.96 4.17 9.98
N ILE A 137 -4.86 4.94 8.89
CA ILE A 137 -3.89 4.67 7.83
C ILE A 137 -2.49 4.92 8.38
N LYS A 138 -1.67 3.87 8.34
CA LYS A 138 -0.29 3.85 8.81
C LYS A 138 0.45 2.65 8.21
N PRO A 139 1.79 2.64 8.16
CA PRO A 139 2.57 1.57 7.54
C PRO A 139 2.28 0.17 8.08
N GLU A 140 1.90 0.03 9.35
CA GLU A 140 1.56 -1.26 9.96
C GLU A 140 0.24 -1.85 9.44
N ASN A 141 -0.67 -1.03 8.92
CA ASN A 141 -1.97 -1.43 8.38
C ASN A 141 -1.96 -1.63 6.85
N LEU A 142 -0.78 -1.55 6.24
CA LEU A 142 -0.60 -1.63 4.79
C LEU A 142 0.33 -2.82 4.49
N MET A 143 -0.20 -3.87 3.88
CA MET A 143 0.56 -5.08 3.56
C MET A 143 0.78 -5.23 2.07
N LEU A 144 1.89 -5.85 1.69
CA LEU A 144 2.04 -6.45 0.38
C LEU A 144 1.56 -7.89 0.41
N ASP A 145 0.86 -8.30 -0.63
CA ASP A 145 0.60 -9.71 -0.90
C ASP A 145 1.78 -10.36 -1.64
N ARG A 146 1.65 -11.67 -1.89
CA ARG A 146 2.66 -12.47 -2.59
C ARG A 146 2.97 -12.02 -4.02
N TRP A 147 2.16 -11.14 -4.60
CA TRP A 147 2.34 -10.58 -5.93
C TRP A 147 2.84 -9.13 -5.89
N GLY A 148 3.15 -8.61 -4.70
CA GLY A 148 3.60 -7.23 -4.51
C GLY A 148 2.49 -6.20 -4.66
N LYS A 149 1.23 -6.59 -4.45
CA LYS A 149 0.08 -5.67 -4.44
C LYS A 149 -0.31 -5.30 -3.03
N ILE A 150 -0.80 -4.07 -2.87
CA ILE A 150 -1.20 -3.54 -1.57
C ILE A 150 -2.52 -4.18 -1.12
N LYS A 151 -2.59 -4.49 0.16
CA LYS A 151 -3.78 -4.83 0.92
C LYS A 151 -3.86 -3.92 2.13
N VAL A 152 -4.94 -3.14 2.22
CA VAL A 152 -5.23 -2.28 3.36
C VAL A 152 -6.03 -3.08 4.38
N MET A 153 -5.51 -3.15 5.60
CA MET A 153 -6.09 -3.89 6.74
C MET A 153 -6.98 -3.02 7.61
N ASP A 154 -7.76 -3.62 8.52
CA ASP A 154 -8.41 -2.94 9.65
C ASP A 154 -9.33 -1.73 9.29
N PHE A 155 -9.86 -1.69 8.07
CA PHE A 155 -10.80 -0.65 7.61
C PHE A 155 -11.95 -0.45 8.61
N GLY A 156 -12.14 0.79 9.09
CA GLY A 156 -13.32 1.17 9.88
C GLY A 156 -13.43 0.54 11.28
N LEU A 157 -12.53 -0.36 11.68
CA LEU A 157 -12.60 -1.03 12.97
C LEU A 157 -12.46 -0.07 14.16
N ALA A 158 -11.73 1.03 14.01
CA ALA A 158 -11.64 2.07 15.04
C ALA A 158 -13.02 2.70 15.38
N ARG A 159 -13.93 2.80 14.40
CA ARG A 159 -15.30 3.30 14.62
C ARG A 159 -16.16 2.31 15.39
N ALA A 160 -15.99 1.02 15.08
CA ALA A 160 -16.63 -0.11 15.75
C ALA A 160 -16.39 -0.13 17.27
N MET A 161 -15.29 0.49 17.71
CA MET A 161 -14.88 0.49 19.10
C MET A 161 -15.49 1.57 19.99
N GLY A 162 -16.40 2.38 19.48
CA GLY A 162 -16.98 3.43 20.31
C GLY A 162 -16.25 4.77 20.27
N LEU A 163 -15.18 4.88 19.50
CA LEU A 163 -14.31 6.06 19.40
C LEU A 163 -14.93 7.15 18.50
N GLN A 164 -16.21 7.49 18.71
CA GLN A 164 -16.92 8.50 17.89
C GLN A 164 -16.34 9.91 18.04
N LYS A 165 -15.77 10.21 19.22
CA LYS A 165 -14.92 11.37 19.45
C LYS A 165 -13.50 10.84 19.61
N ILE A 166 -12.75 10.79 18.52
CA ILE A 166 -11.32 10.46 18.58
C ILE A 166 -10.65 11.66 19.23
N THR A 167 -10.63 11.70 20.56
CA THR A 167 -9.63 12.48 21.28
C THR A 167 -8.39 11.63 21.40
N VAL A 168 -7.26 12.20 20.99
CA VAL A 168 -5.90 11.62 21.00
C VAL A 168 -5.56 10.88 22.31
N ALA A 169 -6.22 11.22 23.41
CA ALA A 169 -6.05 10.62 24.73
C ALA A 169 -6.36 9.11 24.83
N ARG A 170 -7.10 8.49 23.88
CA ARG A 170 -7.55 7.09 24.02
C ARG A 170 -6.96 6.09 23.03
N THR A 171 -6.26 6.54 21.99
CA THR A 171 -5.82 5.67 20.89
C THR A 171 -4.30 5.63 20.84
N LEU A 172 -3.74 4.58 21.45
CA LEU A 172 -2.41 4.01 21.25
C LEU A 172 -1.26 4.96 20.91
N VAL A 173 -0.30 5.02 21.83
CA VAL A 173 1.10 5.39 21.59
C VAL A 173 1.58 4.70 20.30
N GLY A 174 1.67 5.44 19.20
CA GLY A 174 2.08 4.91 17.88
C GLY A 174 1.24 5.39 16.69
N SER A 175 -0.09 5.45 16.79
CA SER A 175 -0.95 5.87 15.65
C SER A 175 -0.98 7.38 15.43
N ILE A 176 -0.72 8.16 16.49
CA ILE A 176 -0.83 9.62 16.47
C ILE A 176 0.07 10.31 15.43
N TYR A 177 1.18 9.68 15.03
CA TYR A 177 2.11 10.23 14.04
C TYR A 177 1.49 10.42 12.65
N TYR A 178 0.42 9.69 12.34
CA TYR A 178 -0.28 9.74 11.05
C TYR A 178 -1.64 10.44 11.14
N ALA A 179 -2.03 10.92 12.33
CA ALA A 179 -3.31 11.55 12.54
C ALA A 179 -3.37 12.92 11.86
N SER A 180 -4.51 13.22 11.26
CA SER A 180 -4.76 14.54 10.67
C SER A 180 -5.03 15.62 11.73
N PRO A 181 -4.85 16.91 11.40
CA PRO A 181 -5.17 18.01 12.33
C PRO A 181 -6.59 17.94 12.89
N GLU A 182 -7.57 17.60 12.05
CA GLU A 182 -8.95 17.44 12.48
C GLU A 182 -9.18 16.23 13.39
N GLN A 183 -8.38 15.15 13.27
CA GLN A 183 -8.36 14.07 14.26
C GLN A 183 -7.78 14.54 15.59
N VAL A 184 -6.71 15.33 15.55
CA VAL A 184 -6.07 15.88 16.77
C VAL A 184 -7.03 16.79 17.53
N TRP A 185 -7.77 17.64 16.82
CA TRP A 185 -8.79 18.53 17.40
C TRP A 185 -10.10 17.83 17.78
N GLY A 186 -10.28 16.56 17.41
CA GLY A 186 -11.51 15.81 17.65
C GLY A 186 -12.71 16.33 16.84
N TYR A 187 -12.44 16.92 15.67
CA TYR A 187 -13.46 17.38 14.72
C TYR A 187 -14.05 16.22 13.93
N THR A 188 -15.13 16.51 13.20
CA THR A 188 -15.76 15.55 12.30
C THR A 188 -14.81 15.21 11.15
N LEU A 189 -14.62 13.90 10.95
CA LEU A 189 -13.75 13.35 9.91
C LEU A 189 -14.54 13.07 8.63
N ASP A 190 -13.87 13.24 7.50
CA ASP A 190 -14.30 12.77 6.19
C ASP A 190 -13.14 12.00 5.52
N ASN A 191 -13.29 11.63 4.24
CA ASN A 191 -12.25 10.91 3.49
C ASN A 191 -10.91 11.67 3.44
N ARG A 192 -10.92 13.00 3.58
CA ARG A 192 -9.71 13.83 3.49
C ARG A 192 -8.79 13.64 4.71
N SER A 193 -9.31 13.08 5.80
CA SER A 193 -8.50 12.62 6.93
C SER A 193 -7.63 11.42 6.55
N ASP A 194 -8.18 10.46 5.80
CA ASP A 194 -7.40 9.31 5.32
C ASP A 194 -6.41 9.72 4.21
N ILE A 195 -6.77 10.72 3.37
CA ILE A 195 -5.86 11.30 2.38
C ILE A 195 -4.64 11.92 3.05
N TYR A 196 -4.84 12.67 4.14
CA TYR A 196 -3.74 13.23 4.93
C TYR A 196 -2.84 12.14 5.49
N ALA A 197 -3.42 11.12 6.12
CA ALA A 197 -2.66 10.02 6.69
C ALA A 197 -1.85 9.27 5.60
N LEU A 198 -2.43 9.06 4.41
CA LEU A 198 -1.70 8.52 3.26
C LEU A 198 -0.57 9.45 2.80
N GLY A 199 -0.76 10.77 2.83
CA GLY A 199 0.30 11.74 2.59
C GLY A 199 1.47 11.57 3.56
N VAL A 200 1.19 11.40 4.85
CA VAL A 200 2.22 11.12 5.88
C VAL A 200 2.94 9.80 5.61
N VAL A 201 2.21 8.74 5.21
CA VAL A 201 2.82 7.46 4.83
C VAL A 201 3.73 7.63 3.62
N LEU A 202 3.28 8.33 2.57
CA LEU A 202 4.09 8.60 1.37
C LEU A 202 5.36 9.38 1.71
N TYR A 203 5.25 10.37 2.58
CA TYR A 203 6.39 11.13 3.11
C TYR A 203 7.42 10.20 3.75
N GLU A 204 6.99 9.33 4.66
CA GLU A 204 7.88 8.40 5.37
C GLU A 204 8.47 7.36 4.41
N MET A 205 7.68 6.85 3.46
CA MET A 205 8.16 5.93 2.42
C MET A 205 9.34 6.53 1.65
N VAL A 206 9.25 7.78 1.17
CA VAL A 206 10.29 8.34 0.30
C VAL A 206 11.46 8.97 1.04
N SER A 207 11.30 9.32 2.32
CA SER A 207 12.32 10.04 3.10
C SER A 207 12.91 9.22 4.25
N GLY A 208 12.23 8.15 4.67
CA GLY A 208 12.58 7.38 5.87
C GLY A 208 12.33 8.13 7.19
N HIS A 209 11.72 9.30 7.12
CA HIS A 209 11.46 10.17 8.27
C HIS A 209 9.97 10.46 8.36
N ARG A 210 9.45 10.61 9.58
CA ARG A 210 8.11 11.14 9.79
C ARG A 210 8.17 12.68 9.70
N PRO A 211 7.11 13.33 9.18
CA PRO A 211 7.10 14.79 9.01
C PRO A 211 7.03 15.54 10.34
N PHE A 212 6.50 14.91 11.39
CA PHE A 212 6.36 15.48 12.72
C PHE A 212 6.90 14.53 13.79
N ALA A 213 7.54 15.11 14.80
CA ALA A 213 8.03 14.41 15.98
C ALA A 213 7.79 15.28 17.21
N GLY A 214 7.77 14.66 18.39
CA GLY A 214 7.68 15.34 19.68
C GLY A 214 8.15 14.42 20.80
N ARG A 215 8.72 14.98 21.86
CA ARG A 215 9.19 14.23 23.04
C ARG A 215 8.03 13.83 23.95
N SER A 216 6.87 14.44 23.76
CA SER A 216 5.64 14.14 24.49
C SER A 216 4.43 14.19 23.55
N LEU A 217 3.32 13.59 23.98
CA LEU A 217 2.07 13.61 23.22
C LEU A 217 1.57 15.05 22.94
N PRO A 218 1.55 15.99 23.92
CA PRO A 218 1.19 17.38 23.65
C PRO A 218 2.10 18.05 22.61
N GLU A 219 3.41 17.84 22.69
CA GLU A 219 4.39 18.40 21.75
C GLU A 219 4.16 17.87 20.33
N LEU A 220 3.91 16.56 20.18
CA LEU A 220 3.62 15.95 18.89
C LEU A 220 2.29 16.46 18.31
N THR A 221 1.24 16.54 19.12
CA THR A 221 -0.05 17.09 18.65
C THR A 221 0.09 18.54 18.21
N GLN A 222 0.85 19.34 18.97
CA GLN A 222 1.16 20.73 18.62
C GLN A 222 1.97 20.82 17.31
N ALA A 223 2.90 19.88 17.10
CA ALA A 223 3.66 19.80 15.86
C ALA A 223 2.75 19.53 14.66
N ILE A 224 1.87 18.53 14.76
CA ILE A 224 0.91 18.17 13.71
C ILE A 224 0.03 19.36 13.32
N VAL A 225 -0.48 20.13 14.30
CA VAL A 225 -1.44 21.19 14.00
C VAL A 225 -0.80 22.51 13.56
N ASN A 226 0.43 22.82 14.00
CA ASN A 226 1.00 24.16 13.86
C ASN A 226 2.40 24.21 13.23
N SER A 227 3.18 23.12 13.24
CA SER A 227 4.57 23.17 12.75
C SER A 227 4.66 23.08 11.23
N PRO A 228 5.59 23.82 10.59
CA PRO A 228 5.83 23.69 9.16
C PRO A 228 6.32 22.28 8.82
N VAL A 229 5.87 21.74 7.68
CA VAL A 229 6.37 20.48 7.16
C VAL A 229 7.69 20.74 6.45
N ARG A 230 8.75 20.06 6.87
CA ARG A 230 10.00 20.02 6.11
C ARG A 230 9.77 19.21 4.83
N PRO A 231 10.08 19.70 3.62
CA PRO A 231 9.87 18.92 2.40
C PRO A 231 10.69 17.61 2.37
N PRO A 232 10.13 16.48 1.91
CA PRO A 232 10.82 15.19 1.87
C PRO A 232 12.09 15.20 1.02
N GLY A 233 12.15 16.02 -0.03
CA GLY A 233 13.32 16.21 -0.90
C GLY A 233 14.53 16.81 -0.18
N SER A 234 14.34 17.40 1.00
CA SER A 234 15.47 17.82 1.86
C SER A 234 16.21 16.64 2.51
N TYR A 235 15.58 15.46 2.58
CA TYR A 235 16.20 14.21 3.00
C TYR A 235 16.63 13.35 1.81
N THR A 236 15.85 13.40 0.73
CA THR A 236 16.07 12.61 -0.48
C THR A 236 16.22 13.55 -1.70
N PRO A 237 17.43 14.05 -2.01
CA PRO A 237 17.64 15.01 -3.12
C PRO A 237 17.21 14.49 -4.50
N GLU A 238 17.18 13.18 -4.67
CA GLU A 238 16.80 12.50 -5.92
C GLU A 238 15.27 12.40 -6.13
N LEU A 239 14.47 12.89 -5.17
CA LEU A 239 13.02 12.81 -5.19
C LEU A 239 12.45 13.69 -6.32
N SER A 240 11.51 13.15 -7.10
CA SER A 240 10.74 13.94 -8.07
C SER A 240 10.02 15.09 -7.39
N ALA A 241 10.20 16.30 -7.91
CA ALA A 241 9.53 17.50 -7.42
C ALA A 241 8.00 17.39 -7.52
N GLU A 242 7.50 16.69 -8.54
CA GLU A 242 6.08 16.42 -8.72
C GLU A 242 5.55 15.47 -7.64
N LEU A 243 6.30 14.42 -7.29
CA LEU A 243 5.92 13.52 -6.19
C LEU A 243 5.94 14.26 -4.84
N GLU A 244 6.96 15.08 -4.59
CA GLU A 244 7.02 15.94 -3.40
C GLU A 244 5.79 16.84 -3.30
N GLN A 245 5.41 17.50 -4.41
CA GLN A 245 4.23 18.36 -4.43
C GLN A 245 2.94 17.59 -4.12
N ILE A 246 2.76 16.39 -4.68
CA ILE A 246 1.60 15.53 -4.39
C ILE A 246 1.53 15.18 -2.89
N ILE A 247 2.67 14.81 -2.30
CA ILE A 247 2.78 14.50 -0.86
C ILE A 247 2.37 15.71 -0.02
N LEU A 248 2.93 16.88 -0.32
CA LEU A 248 2.65 18.12 0.43
C LEU A 248 1.19 18.57 0.29
N VAL A 249 0.57 18.42 -0.88
CA VAL A 249 -0.86 18.70 -1.08
C VAL A 249 -1.73 17.73 -0.27
N ALA A 250 -1.42 16.43 -0.28
CA ALA A 250 -2.15 15.45 0.53
C ALA A 250 -2.07 15.79 2.03
N MET A 251 -0.93 16.34 2.47
CA MET A 251 -0.67 16.74 3.86
C MET A 251 -1.03 18.19 4.21
N ALA A 252 -1.74 18.93 3.34
CA ALA A 252 -2.11 20.30 3.63
C ALA A 252 -2.89 20.38 4.96
N ARG A 253 -2.61 21.39 5.80
CA ARG A 253 -3.23 21.48 7.13
C ARG A 253 -4.73 21.72 7.00
N ASP A 254 -5.12 22.68 6.17
CA ASP A 254 -6.52 22.85 5.79
C ASP A 254 -6.94 21.70 4.86
N ARG A 255 -7.94 20.93 5.27
CA ARG A 255 -8.51 19.85 4.47
C ARG A 255 -9.11 20.32 3.13
N ASN A 256 -9.45 21.60 2.99
CA ASN A 256 -9.93 22.15 1.72
C ASN A 256 -8.80 22.41 0.71
N GLU A 257 -7.54 22.43 1.17
CA GLU A 257 -6.36 22.53 0.32
C GLU A 257 -5.82 21.14 -0.09
N ARG A 258 -6.42 20.06 0.44
CA ARG A 258 -6.10 18.67 0.06
C ARG A 258 -6.89 18.25 -1.18
N TYR A 259 -6.59 17.06 -1.68
CA TYR A 259 -7.44 16.36 -2.63
C TYR A 259 -8.85 16.18 -2.07
N GLU A 260 -9.86 16.55 -2.85
CA GLU A 260 -11.28 16.35 -2.48
C GLU A 260 -11.64 14.85 -2.41
N GLN A 261 -11.05 14.04 -3.29
CA GLN A 261 -11.33 12.61 -3.44
C GLN A 261 -10.01 11.84 -3.54
N ALA A 262 -9.95 10.65 -2.96
CA ALA A 262 -8.74 9.84 -2.96
C ALA A 262 -8.42 9.33 -4.38
N MET A 263 -9.43 9.15 -5.24
CA MET A 263 -9.20 8.84 -6.66
C MET A 263 -8.38 9.92 -7.40
N LEU A 264 -8.48 11.20 -7.02
CA LEU A 264 -7.69 12.26 -7.63
C LEU A 264 -6.20 12.14 -7.27
N LEU A 265 -5.91 11.84 -6.00
CA LEU A 265 -4.56 11.53 -5.54
C LEU A 265 -4.00 10.30 -6.28
N SER A 266 -4.79 9.23 -6.37
CA SER A 266 -4.42 8.00 -7.09
C SER A 266 -4.06 8.28 -8.56
N ARG A 267 -4.88 9.07 -9.26
CA ARG A 267 -4.66 9.47 -10.64
C ARG A 267 -3.34 10.22 -10.79
N ASP A 268 -3.09 11.21 -9.94
CA ASP A 268 -1.90 12.05 -10.02
C ASP A 268 -0.63 11.24 -9.73
N LEU A 269 -0.66 10.34 -8.74
CA LEU A 269 0.45 9.41 -8.46
C LEU A 269 0.79 8.53 -9.66
N ARG A 270 -0.22 7.98 -10.35
CA ARG A 270 -0.01 7.16 -11.56
C ARG A 270 0.47 8.00 -12.75
N ALA A 271 0.05 9.26 -12.84
CA ALA A 271 0.44 10.15 -13.92
C ALA A 271 1.94 10.47 -13.91
N LEU A 272 2.62 10.37 -12.76
CA LEU A 272 4.07 10.52 -12.66
C LEU A 272 4.83 9.52 -13.53
N ASN A 273 4.29 8.31 -13.71
CA ASN A 273 4.89 7.24 -14.52
C ASN A 273 6.39 7.01 -14.21
N LEU A 274 6.73 7.09 -12.91
CA LEU A 274 8.08 6.86 -12.42
C LEU A 274 8.52 5.44 -12.76
N LYS A 275 9.76 5.30 -13.22
CA LYS A 275 10.34 4.01 -13.57
C LYS A 275 11.42 3.64 -12.56
N PRO A 276 11.66 2.34 -12.34
CA PRO A 276 12.89 1.92 -11.67
C PRO A 276 14.06 2.58 -12.41
N GLU A 277 14.93 3.27 -11.68
CA GLU A 277 16.18 3.72 -12.27
C GLU A 277 16.90 2.49 -12.80
N THR A 278 16.99 2.42 -14.13
CA THR A 278 17.82 1.40 -14.75
C THR A 278 19.24 1.84 -14.40
N GLN A 279 19.89 1.16 -13.47
CA GLN A 279 21.33 1.26 -13.30
C GLN A 279 21.99 0.68 -14.56
N LEU A 280 21.89 1.39 -15.68
CA LEU A 280 22.92 1.41 -16.68
C LEU A 280 24.05 2.17 -16.01
N SER A 281 24.86 1.44 -15.26
CA SER A 281 26.19 1.87 -14.90
C SER A 281 26.82 2.37 -16.20
N LYS A 282 26.80 3.68 -16.41
CA LYS A 282 27.84 4.35 -17.18
C LYS A 282 29.08 4.17 -16.32
N THR A 283 29.59 2.94 -16.27
CA THR A 283 31.01 2.73 -16.07
C THR A 283 31.61 3.53 -17.20
N VAL A 284 32.00 4.76 -16.89
CA VAL A 284 33.02 5.46 -17.65
C VAL A 284 34.20 4.52 -17.51
N ILE A 285 34.31 3.58 -18.45
CA ILE A 285 35.53 2.82 -18.66
C ILE A 285 36.52 3.91 -19.01
N LYS A 286 37.24 4.43 -18.00
CA LYS A 286 38.46 5.17 -18.26
C LYS A 286 39.29 4.22 -19.12
N PRO A 287 39.69 4.62 -20.34
CA PRO A 287 40.54 3.76 -21.15
C PRO A 287 41.75 3.37 -20.29
N PRO A 288 42.19 2.10 -20.34
CA PRO A 288 43.36 1.69 -19.58
C PRO A 288 44.52 2.62 -19.94
N VAL A 289 45.03 3.31 -18.94
CA VAL A 289 46.21 4.16 -19.06
C VAL A 289 47.39 3.25 -18.77
N ASN A 290 48.29 3.10 -19.73
CA ASN A 290 49.55 2.38 -19.50
C ASN A 290 50.39 3.14 -18.49
N ALA A 291 51.35 2.48 -17.83
CA ALA A 291 52.19 3.03 -16.75
C ALA A 291 52.95 4.34 -17.08
N ASN A 292 52.91 4.82 -18.33
CA ASN A 292 53.57 6.04 -18.81
C ASN A 292 52.60 7.15 -19.30
N GLY A 293 51.29 7.08 -19.02
CA GLY A 293 50.39 8.24 -19.16
C GLY A 293 50.00 8.68 -20.58
N GLN A 294 50.23 7.85 -21.62
CA GLN A 294 49.86 8.19 -23.01
C GLN A 294 48.61 7.44 -23.50
N GLN A 295 47.72 8.14 -24.23
CA GLN A 295 46.51 7.58 -24.84
C GLN A 295 46.85 6.71 -26.06
N ILE A 296 46.36 5.47 -26.10
CA ILE A 296 46.50 4.57 -27.25
C ILE A 296 45.42 4.91 -28.30
N ALA A 297 45.84 5.26 -29.51
CA ALA A 297 44.94 5.43 -30.65
C ALA A 297 44.31 4.08 -31.06
N ARG A 298 42.98 4.06 -31.28
CA ARG A 298 42.22 2.88 -31.71
C ARG A 298 42.61 2.47 -33.15
N GLY A 299 43.38 1.39 -33.29
CA GLY A 299 43.46 0.62 -34.53
C GLY A 299 42.13 -0.08 -34.82
N LYS A 300 41.64 0.00 -36.06
CA LYS A 300 40.44 -0.71 -36.51
C LYS A 300 40.75 -2.21 -36.62
N THR A 301 40.35 -2.99 -35.62
CA THR A 301 40.33 -4.45 -35.72
C THR A 301 38.95 -4.90 -36.19
N THR A 302 38.83 -5.26 -37.47
CA THR A 302 37.63 -5.91 -38.02
C THR A 302 37.58 -7.34 -37.50
N ILE A 303 36.68 -7.63 -36.56
CA ILE A 303 36.41 -8.99 -36.10
C ILE A 303 35.45 -9.63 -37.12
N GLN A 304 35.94 -10.58 -37.91
CA GLN A 304 35.09 -11.44 -38.74
C GLN A 304 34.51 -12.57 -37.88
N PRO A 305 33.21 -12.89 -38.02
CA PRO A 305 32.62 -14.04 -37.33
C PRO A 305 33.13 -15.37 -37.92
N PRO A 306 33.27 -16.44 -37.10
CA PRO A 306 33.83 -17.71 -37.55
C PRO A 306 32.92 -18.41 -38.56
N LYS A 307 33.54 -19.02 -39.58
CA LYS A 307 32.88 -19.83 -40.61
C LYS A 307 32.28 -21.10 -40.00
N ARG A 308 31.00 -21.36 -40.26
CA ARG A 308 30.30 -22.63 -39.97
C ARG A 308 30.91 -23.76 -40.83
N THR A 309 31.34 -24.84 -40.20
CA THR A 309 31.74 -26.09 -40.86
C THR A 309 30.72 -27.20 -40.61
N GLY A 310 30.18 -27.78 -41.69
CA GLY A 310 29.68 -29.16 -41.74
C GLY A 310 28.21 -29.42 -41.38
N PRO A 311 27.55 -30.45 -41.98
CA PRO A 311 26.09 -30.53 -42.11
C PRO A 311 25.39 -31.19 -40.92
N LEU A 312 24.14 -30.76 -40.68
CA LEU A 312 23.17 -31.37 -39.77
C LEU A 312 22.80 -32.78 -40.25
N GLU A 313 23.07 -33.80 -39.43
CA GLU A 313 22.46 -35.12 -39.59
C GLU A 313 20.96 -35.03 -39.30
N THR A 314 20.18 -35.52 -40.27
CA THR A 314 18.73 -35.64 -40.23
C THR A 314 18.31 -36.83 -39.36
N LEU A 315 17.48 -36.58 -38.34
CA LEU A 315 16.71 -37.63 -37.66
C LEU A 315 15.27 -37.66 -38.20
N PRO A 316 14.61 -38.83 -38.24
CA PRO A 316 13.48 -39.10 -39.12
C PRO A 316 12.14 -38.54 -38.59
N GLN A 317 11.29 -38.13 -39.53
CA GLN A 317 9.92 -37.72 -39.30
C GLN A 317 9.03 -38.93 -38.99
N THR A 318 8.29 -38.88 -37.88
CA THR A 318 7.11 -39.71 -37.66
C THR A 318 5.85 -38.86 -37.85
N ASN A 319 5.07 -39.24 -38.86
CA ASN A 319 3.74 -38.71 -39.15
C ASN A 319 2.76 -39.07 -38.04
N THR A 320 1.99 -38.10 -37.55
CA THR A 320 0.56 -38.32 -37.29
C THR A 320 -0.18 -36.99 -37.45
N GLU A 321 -0.86 -36.84 -38.58
CA GLU A 321 -1.98 -35.90 -38.71
C GLU A 321 -3.15 -36.43 -37.88
N GLN A 322 -3.79 -35.58 -37.08
CA GLN A 322 -5.26 -35.51 -37.01
C GLN A 322 -5.71 -34.25 -36.23
N GLN A 323 -6.49 -33.43 -36.95
CA GLN A 323 -7.70 -32.75 -36.47
C GLN A 323 -7.57 -31.67 -35.37
N GLN A 324 -7.65 -30.39 -35.77
CA GLN A 324 -8.92 -29.64 -35.76
C GLN A 324 -8.75 -28.18 -36.22
N ARG A 325 -9.55 -27.83 -37.24
CA ARG A 325 -9.88 -26.46 -37.65
C ARG A 325 -10.79 -25.81 -36.60
N VAL A 326 -10.48 -24.60 -36.14
CA VAL A 326 -11.49 -23.54 -35.95
C VAL A 326 -10.91 -22.16 -36.30
N GLN A 327 -11.46 -21.63 -37.40
CA GLN A 327 -11.74 -20.24 -37.80
C GLN A 327 -11.05 -19.03 -37.14
N ASN A 328 -10.37 -18.26 -38.00
CA ASN A 328 -10.08 -16.81 -37.97
C ASN A 328 -11.39 -15.98 -37.99
N PRO A 329 -11.47 -14.66 -37.65
CA PRO A 329 -10.58 -13.63 -38.23
C PRO A 329 -10.34 -12.29 -37.47
N ARG A 330 -9.34 -11.55 -38.00
CA ARG A 330 -9.25 -10.08 -38.21
C ARG A 330 -8.82 -9.13 -37.07
N LYS A 331 -7.56 -8.74 -37.25
CA LYS A 331 -6.93 -7.44 -36.97
C LYS A 331 -7.81 -6.25 -37.38
N HIS A 332 -7.88 -5.24 -36.52
CA HIS A 332 -7.98 -3.84 -36.92
C HIS A 332 -6.91 -3.01 -36.19
N LYS A 333 -6.18 -2.22 -36.98
CA LYS A 333 -5.14 -1.29 -36.55
C LYS A 333 -5.75 0.10 -36.31
N THR A 334 -5.21 0.76 -35.29
CA THR A 334 -4.91 2.20 -35.13
C THR A 334 -6.05 3.22 -35.12
N ALA A 335 -6.15 3.95 -34.00
CA ALA A 335 -6.16 5.41 -34.03
C ALA A 335 -5.56 5.97 -32.73
N ASN A 336 -4.61 6.88 -32.92
CA ASN A 336 -3.77 7.57 -31.95
C ASN A 336 -4.57 8.72 -31.34
N GLN A 337 -4.91 8.68 -30.05
CA GLN A 337 -5.52 9.82 -29.34
C GLN A 337 -4.58 10.33 -28.24
N ARG A 338 -4.23 11.61 -28.36
CA ARG A 338 -3.35 12.34 -27.43
C ARG A 338 -4.09 12.64 -26.11
N PRO A 339 -3.41 12.64 -24.95
CA PRO A 339 -4.01 13.00 -23.66
C PRO A 339 -4.47 14.47 -23.59
N LEU A 340 -5.53 14.71 -22.83
CA LEU A 340 -6.34 15.94 -22.73
C LEU A 340 -5.64 17.15 -22.03
N TRP A 341 -4.34 17.12 -21.79
CA TRP A 341 -3.60 18.16 -21.05
C TRP A 341 -2.88 19.21 -21.94
N GLN A 342 -3.11 19.18 -23.25
CA GLN A 342 -2.59 20.18 -24.20
C GLN A 342 -3.61 21.25 -24.64
N LYS A 343 -4.74 21.42 -23.93
CA LYS A 343 -5.80 22.36 -24.32
C LYS A 343 -6.07 23.53 -23.37
N ILE A 344 -5.19 23.80 -22.41
CA ILE A 344 -5.31 24.99 -21.55
C ILE A 344 -3.99 25.74 -21.61
N PHE A 345 -3.85 26.60 -22.62
CA PHE A 345 -3.04 27.83 -22.66
C PHE A 345 -3.02 28.35 -24.11
N LYS A 346 -4.07 29.06 -24.50
CA LYS A 346 -4.04 30.07 -25.57
C LYS A 346 -5.06 31.16 -25.23
N SER A 347 -4.59 32.25 -24.63
CA SER A 347 -5.16 33.59 -24.90
C SER A 347 -5.03 33.86 -26.41
N PRO A 348 -5.94 34.62 -27.06
CA PRO A 348 -5.97 36.09 -26.89
C PRO A 348 -7.34 36.78 -27.12
N ARG A 349 -7.64 37.82 -26.35
CA ARG A 349 -7.52 39.24 -26.74
C ARG A 349 -7.87 40.13 -25.54
#